data_AF-A0A937WG40-F1
#
_entry.id   AF-A0A937WG40-F1
#
_cell.length_a   1.000
_cell.length_b   1.000
_cell.length_c   1.000
_cell.angle_alpha   90.00
_cell.angle_beta   90.00
_cell.angle_gamma   90.00
#
_symmetry.space_group_name_H-M   'P 1'
#
loop_
_entity.id
_entity.type
_entity.pdbx_description
1 polymer ?
#
loop_
_entity_poly.entity_id
_entity_poly.type
_entity_poly.pdbx_seq_one_letter_code
_entity_poly.pdbx_strand_id
1 'polypeptide(L)' 'MKQSSVVKALLDKERKEIVRKERAEDIISVLEARFGDVNDTIQNCLVSIQDEDALRYLLRQSAVAEKGDIERKIVALSV' A
#
# COMPACT_ATOMS: atom_id res chain seq x y z
N MET A 1 29.60 -13.99 -16.28
CA MET A 1 28.60 -14.81 -15.55
C MET A 1 27.22 -14.31 -15.97
N LYS A 2 26.43 -15.11 -16.71
CA LYS A 2 25.05 -14.74 -17.04
C LYS A 2 24.22 -15.03 -15.78
N GLN A 3 23.72 -14.00 -15.10
CA GLN A 3 22.73 -14.20 -14.06
C GLN A 3 21.56 -15.01 -14.64
N SER A 4 21.18 -16.09 -13.96
CA SER A 4 20.05 -16.93 -14.36
C SER A 4 18.79 -16.06 -14.46
N SER A 5 18.03 -16.20 -15.55
CA SER A 5 16.78 -15.45 -15.77
C SER A 5 15.80 -15.61 -14.61
N VAL A 6 15.83 -16.76 -13.93
CA VAL A 6 15.05 -17.07 -12.74
C VAL A 6 15.45 -16.17 -11.57
N VAL A 7 16.75 -15.99 -11.32
CA VAL A 7 17.26 -15.15 -10.22
C VAL A 7 16.86 -13.70 -10.43
N LYS A 8 16.96 -13.19 -11.67
CA LYS A 8 16.53 -11.83 -11.98
C LYS A 8 15.03 -11.63 -11.74
N ALA A 9 14.20 -12.57 -12.19
CA ALA A 9 12.75 -12.49 -11.98
C ALA A 9 12.37 -12.53 -10.49
N LEU A 10 13.08 -13.30 -9.66
CA LEU A 10 12.87 -13.34 -8.21
C LEU A 10 13.24 -11.99 -7.56
N LEU A 11 14.39 -11.41 -7.90
CA LEU A 11 14.82 -10.11 -7.39
C LEU A 11 13.86 -8.98 -7.81
N ASP A 12 13.37 -9.01 -9.06
CA ASP A 12 12.39 -8.03 -9.54
C ASP A 12 11.06 -8.16 -8.78
N LYS A 13 10.64 -9.40 -8.45
CA LYS A 13 9.43 -9.65 -7.64
C LYS A 13 9.61 -9.16 -6.21
N GLU A 14 10.73 -9.46 -5.57
CA GLU A 14 11.05 -9.02 -4.21
C GLU A 14 11.11 -7.49 -4.11
N ARG A 15 11.78 -6.83 -5.07
CA ARG A 15 11.82 -5.37 -5.15
C ARG A 15 10.42 -4.76 -5.28
N LYS A 16 9.56 -5.34 -6.12
CA LYS A 16 8.18 -4.88 -6.26
C LYS A 16 7.39 -5.04 -4.95
N GLU A 17 7.60 -6.13 -4.23
CA GLU A 17 6.94 -6.36 -2.95
C GLU A 17 7.40 -5.35 -1.88
N ILE A 18 8.69 -5.03 -1.82
CA ILE A 18 9.24 -4.03 -0.90
C ILE A 18 8.63 -2.65 -1.19
N VAL A 19 8.70 -2.19 -2.43
CA VAL A 19 8.14 -0.87 -2.83
C VAL A 19 6.66 -0.77 -2.53
N ARG A 20 5.93 -1.88 -2.67
CA ARG A 20 4.50 -1.95 -2.35
C ARG A 20 4.24 -1.78 -0.85
N LYS A 21 5.02 -2.47 0.00
CA LYS A 21 4.92 -2.35 1.46
C LYS A 21 5.26 -0.95 1.94
N GLU A 22 6.36 -0.37 1.42
CA GLU A 22 6.75 1.02 1.72
C GLU A 22 5.61 2.00 1.41
N ARG A 23 4.91 1.81 0.29
CA ARG A 23 3.75 2.67 -0.04
C ARG A 23 2.55 2.46 0.87
N ALA A 24 2.29 1.23 1.32
CA ALA A 24 1.26 0.99 2.32
C ALA A 24 1.59 1.73 3.62
N GLU A 25 2.86 1.69 4.04
CA GLU A 25 3.37 2.42 5.22
C GLU A 25 3.28 3.94 5.06
N ASP A 26 3.59 4.48 3.87
CA ASP A 26 3.41 5.91 3.57
C ASP A 26 1.94 6.34 3.73
N ILE A 27 1.01 5.50 3.25
CA ILE A 27 -0.43 5.78 3.38
C ILE A 27 -0.85 5.75 4.85
N ILE A 28 -0.42 4.74 5.62
CA ILE A 28 -0.69 4.63 7.06
C ILE A 28 -0.21 5.91 7.76
N SER A 29 1.03 6.33 7.50
CA SER A 29 1.62 7.53 8.10
C SER A 29 0.81 8.79 7.80
N VAL A 30 0.32 8.95 6.56
CA VAL A 30 -0.54 10.10 6.19
C VAL A 30 -1.88 10.05 6.92
N LEU A 31 -2.49 8.87 7.04
CA LEU A 31 -3.75 8.70 7.74
C LEU A 31 -3.60 8.97 9.24
N GLU A 32 -2.54 8.47 9.86
CA GLU A 32 -2.21 8.71 11.27
C GLU A 32 -1.99 10.19 11.55
N ALA A 33 -1.25 10.88 10.68
CA ALA A 33 -1.02 12.32 10.81
C ALA A 33 -2.32 13.15 10.73
N ARG A 34 -3.32 12.70 9.95
CA ARG A 34 -4.58 13.44 9.76
C ARG A 34 -5.67 13.06 10.75
N PHE A 35 -5.78 11.77 11.08
CA PHE A 35 -6.93 11.20 11.76
C PHE A 35 -6.60 10.54 13.10
N GLY A 36 -5.33 10.63 13.52
CA GLY A 36 -4.81 9.83 14.61
C GLY A 36 -4.75 8.36 14.25
N ASP A 37 -4.60 7.53 15.28
CA ASP A 37 -4.33 6.10 15.17
C ASP A 37 -5.22 5.38 14.13
N VAL A 38 -4.56 4.60 13.26
CA VAL A 38 -5.20 3.79 12.22
C VAL A 38 -5.32 2.37 12.74
N ASN A 39 -6.54 1.83 12.73
CA ASN A 39 -6.77 0.49 13.26
C ASN A 39 -6.07 -0.61 12.42
N ASP A 40 -5.78 -1.74 13.07
CA ASP A 40 -5.09 -2.89 12.46
C ASP A 40 -5.81 -3.45 11.23
N THR A 41 -7.14 -3.37 11.16
CA THR A 41 -7.90 -3.83 9.99
C THR A 41 -7.54 -3.02 8.75
N ILE A 42 -7.47 -1.70 8.86
CA ILE A 42 -7.13 -0.80 7.76
C ILE A 42 -5.65 -0.97 7.37
N GLN A 43 -4.76 -1.14 8.36
CA GLN A 43 -3.35 -1.43 8.09
C GLN A 43 -3.20 -2.75 7.32
N ASN A 44 -3.88 -3.81 7.75
CA ASN A 44 -3.87 -5.11 7.08
C ASN A 44 -4.45 -5.04 5.66
N CYS A 45 -5.54 -4.29 5.47
CA CYS A 45 -6.09 -4.03 4.14
C CYS A 45 -5.07 -3.34 3.22
N LEU A 46 -4.38 -2.30 3.69
CA LEU A 46 -3.36 -1.59 2.90
C LEU A 46 -2.21 -2.52 2.48
N VAL A 47 -1.73 -3.37 3.39
CA VAL A 47 -0.66 -4.33 3.10
C VAL A 47 -1.14 -5.48 2.19
N SER A 48 -2.44 -5.75 2.10
CA SER A 48 -2.99 -6.77 1.19
C SER A 48 -3.11 -6.28 -0.26
N ILE A 49 -3.28 -4.97 -0.48
CA ILE A 49 -3.44 -4.37 -1.82
C ILE A 49 -2.21 -4.67 -2.68
N GLN A 50 -2.40 -5.47 -3.73
CA GLN A 50 -1.35 -5.84 -4.70
C GLN A 50 -1.17 -4.80 -5.81
N ASP A 51 -2.19 -3.97 -6.04
CA ASP A 51 -2.22 -2.99 -7.11
C ASP A 51 -1.48 -1.70 -6.70
N GLU A 52 -0.36 -1.46 -7.39
CA GLU A 52 0.48 -0.28 -7.17
C GLU A 52 -0.24 1.04 -7.51
N ASP A 53 -1.08 1.06 -8.53
CA ASP A 53 -1.82 2.25 -8.92
C ASP A 53 -2.98 2.53 -7.96
N ALA A 54 -3.59 1.48 -7.39
CA ALA A 54 -4.53 1.61 -6.28
C ALA A 54 -3.86 2.24 -5.05
N LEU A 55 -2.65 1.82 -4.68
CA LEU A 55 -1.89 2.44 -3.58
C LEU A 55 -1.55 3.91 -3.87
N ARG A 56 -1.13 4.24 -5.10
CA ARG A 56 -0.90 5.66 -5.49
C ARG A 56 -2.16 6.50 -5.37
N TYR A 57 -3.29 5.95 -5.80
CA TYR A 57 -4.58 6.60 -5.68
C TYR A 57 -4.95 6.84 -4.22
N LEU A 58 -4.82 5.81 -3.38
CA LEU A 58 -5.07 5.89 -1.95
C LEU A 58 -4.17 6.89 -1.24
N LEU A 59 -2.89 6.98 -1.58
CA LEU A 59 -1.97 7.96 -1.01
C LEU A 59 -2.45 9.40 -1.27
N ARG A 60 -2.85 9.71 -2.50
CA ARG A 60 -3.42 11.03 -2.85
C ARG A 60 -4.73 11.29 -2.11
N GLN A 61 -5.60 10.29 -2.01
CA GLN A 61 -6.88 10.43 -1.33
C GLN A 61 -6.72 10.55 0.19
N SER A 62 -5.71 9.91 0.77
CA SER A 62 -5.42 9.96 2.21
C SER A 62 -5.08 11.36 2.67
N ALA A 63 -4.65 12.25 1.77
CA ALA A 63 -4.41 13.66 2.08
C ALA A 63 -5.68 14.54 2.07
N VAL A 64 -6.77 14.12 1.39
CA VAL A 64 -7.92 15.01 1.11
C VAL A 64 -9.29 14.44 1.50
N ALA A 65 -9.48 13.12 1.44
CA ALA A 65 -10.76 12.48 1.74
C ALA A 65 -11.08 12.54 3.25
N GLU A 66 -12.34 12.33 3.60
CA GLU A 66 -12.78 12.11 4.97
C GLU A 66 -12.40 10.71 5.46
N LYS A 67 -12.21 10.55 6.78
CA LYS A 67 -11.77 9.28 7.40
C LYS A 67 -12.61 8.08 6.96
N GLY A 68 -13.93 8.18 7.08
CA GLY A 68 -14.83 7.08 6.73
C GLY A 68 -14.84 6.74 5.23
N ASP A 69 -14.62 7.73 4.36
CA ASP A 69 -14.56 7.49 2.91
C ASP A 69 -13.27 6.79 2.50
N ILE A 70 -12.13 7.23 3.05
CA ILE A 70 -10.85 6.60 2.73
C ILE A 70 -10.77 5.18 3.28
N GLU A 71 -11.27 4.94 4.50
CA GLU A 71 -11.34 3.59 5.08
C GLU A 71 -12.19 2.65 4.22
N ARG A 72 -13.37 3.09 3.76
CA ARG A 72 -14.21 2.29 2.84
C ARG A 72 -13.50 1.98 1.53
N LYS A 73 -12.77 2.94 0.95
CA LYS A 73 -12.00 2.72 -0.27
C LYS A 73 -10.86 1.73 -0.07
N ILE A 74 -10.16 1.80 1.07
CA ILE A 74 -9.11 0.86 1.42
C ILE A 74 -9.67 -0.57 1.48
N VAL A 75 -10.78 -0.76 2.19
CA VAL A 75 -11.44 -2.08 2.29
C VAL A 75 -11.94 -2.58 0.93
N ALA A 76 -12.44 -1.69 0.07
CA ALA A 76 -12.91 -2.08 -1.26
C ALA A 76 -11.77 -2.48 -2.22
N LEU A 77 -10.55 -2.00 -1.99
CA LEU A 77 -9.38 -2.27 -2.82
C LEU A 77 -8.51 -3.40 -2.26
N SER A 78 -8.65 -3.73 -0.97
CA SER A 78 -8.02 -4.91 -0.38
C SER A 78 -8.68 -6.17 -0.93
N VAL A 79 -7.87 -7.04 -1.55
CA VAL A 79 -8.26 -8.35 -2.11
C VAL A 79 -7.52 -9.46 -1.36
#